data_AF-A0A919UEY6-F1
#
_entry.id   AF-A0A919UEY6-F1
#
_cell.length_a   1.000
_cell.length_b   1.000
_cell.length_c   1.000
_cell.angle_alpha   90.00
_cell.angle_beta   90.00
_cell.angle_gamma   90.00
#
_symmetry.space_group_name_H-M   'P 1'
#
loop_
_entity.id
_entity.type
_entity.pdbx_description
1 polymer ?
#
loop_
_entity_poly.entity_id
_entity_poly.type
_entity_poly.pdbx_seq_one_letter_code
_entity_poly.pdbx_strand_id
1 'polypeptide(L)'
;MDPSQQWPYPQQGQPGPQYPQQGQPGPQYPPQQPGPQYPPQQPAPQQYPPQQPAPQQYPPQYQPPQQPNYGNQPYSAAPYNIAPNSAAPYSGPPANAYQPPATGMLPVPPPSRSKLPMVVISAVVLLAVLAVSIVVVALSKDKKADPVAGPSTAPASQAGPVDSCLVGKWNQTGFQKTVDFAGTDIEKREGIGKVKMVGAGKVWTINADGSAIEDDTKFVYSGKDDKGRTITGTFQGTAEWQVKTVGRTIEYAGKESDAAVVFTVDGRKAGTITLEPNLDPVNYTCVGDVWRTTPPTEPDTFARYDRVK
;
A
#
# COMPACT_ATOMS: atom_id res chain seq x y z
N MET A 1 -24.77 2.09 -6.30
CA MET A 1 -23.38 1.68 -6.59
C MET A 1 -23.22 0.32 -5.94
N ASP A 2 -22.92 -0.69 -6.75
CA ASP A 2 -22.87 -2.10 -6.35
C ASP A 2 -21.49 -2.40 -5.71
N PRO A 3 -21.42 -2.80 -4.43
CA PRO A 3 -20.16 -3.08 -3.74
C PRO A 3 -19.55 -4.46 -4.06
N SER A 4 -20.08 -5.23 -5.02
CA SER A 4 -19.67 -6.62 -5.27
C SER A 4 -18.62 -6.85 -6.36
N GLN A 5 -18.01 -5.80 -6.94
CA GLN A 5 -16.94 -6.00 -7.93
C GLN A 5 -15.58 -6.19 -7.24
N GLN A 6 -15.34 -7.43 -6.79
CA GLN A 6 -14.01 -7.93 -6.48
C GLN A 6 -13.21 -7.99 -7.79
N TRP A 7 -12.22 -7.11 -7.93
CA TRP A 7 -11.32 -7.13 -9.08
C TRP A 7 -10.05 -7.91 -8.75
N PRO A 8 -9.57 -8.80 -9.63
CA PRO A 8 -8.30 -9.46 -9.44
C PRO A 8 -7.18 -8.42 -9.54
N TYR A 9 -6.44 -8.22 -8.46
CA TYR A 9 -5.14 -7.56 -8.52
C TYR A 9 -4.21 -8.34 -9.45
N PRO A 10 -3.37 -7.68 -10.26
CA PRO A 10 -2.21 -8.34 -10.83
C PRO A 10 -1.29 -8.72 -9.67
N GLN A 11 -1.24 -10.00 -9.31
CA GLN A 11 -0.14 -10.51 -8.50
C GLN A 11 1.16 -10.16 -9.23
N GLN A 12 2.04 -9.40 -8.58
CA GLN A 12 3.42 -9.22 -9.05
C GLN A 12 4.21 -10.51 -8.79
N GLY A 13 3.82 -11.59 -9.46
CA GLY A 13 4.67 -12.74 -9.68
C GLY A 13 5.49 -12.49 -10.94
N GLN A 14 6.79 -12.22 -10.79
CA GLN A 14 7.70 -12.43 -11.91
C GLN A 14 7.58 -13.90 -12.34
N PRO A 15 7.65 -14.24 -13.64
CA PRO A 15 7.78 -15.63 -14.06
C PRO A 15 9.10 -16.16 -13.49
N GLY A 16 9.01 -16.96 -12.43
CA GLY A 16 10.14 -17.78 -12.00
C GLY A 16 10.58 -18.72 -13.14
N PRO A 17 11.83 -19.19 -13.15
CA PRO A 17 12.29 -20.15 -14.14
C PRO A 17 11.36 -21.37 -14.13
N GLN A 18 10.81 -21.69 -15.31
CA GLN A 18 10.01 -22.89 -15.52
C GLN A 18 10.89 -24.10 -15.31
N TYR A 19 10.74 -24.78 -14.17
CA TYR A 19 11.29 -26.12 -13.99
C TYR A 19 10.48 -27.09 -14.86
N PRO A 20 11.12 -27.93 -15.68
CA PRO A 20 10.41 -28.90 -16.51
C PRO A 20 9.65 -29.89 -15.62
N GLN A 21 8.36 -30.05 -15.91
CA GLN A 21 7.52 -31.06 -15.28
C GLN A 21 8.10 -32.47 -15.55
N GLN A 22 8.31 -33.22 -14.46
CA GLN A 22 8.57 -34.65 -14.51
C GLN A 22 7.34 -35.36 -15.09
N GLY A 23 7.48 -36.00 -16.25
CA GLY A 23 6.39 -36.81 -16.80
C GLY A 23 6.53 -37.31 -18.24
N GLN A 24 7.57 -36.92 -18.99
CA GLN A 24 7.81 -37.51 -20.31
C GLN A 24 9.04 -38.43 -20.29
N PRO A 25 8.92 -39.69 -20.78
CA PRO A 25 10.09 -40.54 -20.99
C PRO A 25 10.99 -39.88 -22.04
N GLY A 26 12.15 -39.40 -21.59
CA GLY A 26 13.14 -38.80 -22.47
C GLY A 26 13.74 -39.83 -23.45
N PRO A 27 14.28 -39.36 -24.59
CA PRO A 27 14.94 -40.23 -25.56
C PRO A 27 16.12 -40.96 -24.91
N GLN A 28 16.17 -42.28 -25.12
CA GLN A 28 17.30 -43.12 -24.73
C GLN A 28 18.55 -42.69 -25.49
N TYR A 29 19.50 -42.07 -24.78
CA TYR A 29 20.82 -41.81 -25.32
C TYR A 29 21.66 -43.10 -25.32
N PRO A 30 22.47 -43.35 -26.36
CA PRO A 30 23.36 -44.49 -26.42
C PRO A 30 24.43 -44.43 -25.31
N PRO A 31 24.93 -45.59 -24.85
CA PRO A 31 25.91 -45.67 -23.77
C PRO A 31 27.19 -44.93 -24.16
N GLN A 32 27.54 -43.89 -23.40
CA GLN A 32 28.82 -43.22 -23.52
C GLN A 32 29.94 -44.15 -23.06
N GLN A 33 30.97 -44.26 -23.90
CA GLN A 33 32.20 -44.99 -23.59
C GLN A 33 32.94 -44.36 -22.39
N PRO A 34 33.64 -45.16 -21.57
CA PRO A 34 34.44 -44.64 -20.46
C PRO A 34 35.56 -43.75 -20.99
N GLY A 35 35.51 -42.46 -20.65
CA GLY A 35 36.60 -41.53 -20.89
C GLY A 35 37.80 -41.79 -19.95
N PRO A 36 39.02 -41.42 -20.37
CA PRO A 36 40.23 -41.64 -19.59
C PRO A 36 40.19 -40.90 -18.24
N GLN A 37 40.53 -41.64 -17.18
CA GLN A 37 40.67 -41.11 -15.83
C GLN A 37 41.89 -40.18 -15.75
N TYR A 38 41.65 -38.90 -15.48
CA TYR A 38 42.73 -37.96 -15.15
C TYR A 38 43.07 -38.07 -13.66
N PRO A 39 44.37 -38.02 -13.29
CA PRO A 39 44.80 -38.07 -11.91
C PRO A 39 44.36 -36.82 -11.13
N PRO A 40 44.15 -36.93 -9.81
CA PRO A 40 43.72 -35.81 -8.97
C PRO A 40 44.79 -34.72 -8.94
N GLN A 41 44.42 -33.51 -9.40
CA GLN A 41 45.26 -32.33 -9.24
C GLN A 41 45.33 -31.96 -7.76
N GLN A 42 46.54 -31.92 -7.22
CA GLN A 42 46.82 -31.33 -5.91
C GLN A 42 46.42 -29.84 -5.92
N PRO A 43 45.70 -29.36 -4.90
CA PRO A 43 45.40 -27.93 -4.78
C PRO A 43 46.71 -27.15 -4.58
N ALA A 44 46.93 -26.17 -5.44
CA ALA A 44 48.07 -25.26 -5.34
C ALA A 44 48.02 -24.46 -4.03
N PRO A 45 49.16 -24.21 -3.37
CA PRO A 45 49.22 -23.42 -2.15
C PRO A 45 48.74 -21.98 -2.43
N GLN A 46 47.70 -21.55 -1.72
CA GLN A 46 47.23 -20.17 -1.77
C GLN A 46 48.30 -19.25 -1.19
N GLN A 47 48.95 -18.49 -2.06
CA GLN A 47 49.75 -17.34 -1.67
C GLN A 47 48.79 -16.20 -1.31
N TYR A 48 48.64 -15.93 -0.02
CA TYR A 48 47.94 -14.75 0.46
C TYR A 48 48.74 -13.50 0.05
N PRO A 49 48.12 -12.52 -0.64
CA PRO A 49 48.77 -11.24 -0.90
C PRO A 49 49.07 -10.54 0.43
N PRO A 50 50.20 -9.81 0.55
CA PRO A 50 50.55 -9.08 1.76
C PRO A 50 49.44 -8.09 2.10
N GLN A 51 48.95 -8.17 3.35
CA GLN A 51 47.95 -7.25 3.88
C GLN A 51 48.48 -5.81 3.79
N GLN A 52 47.82 -5.02 2.97
CA GLN A 52 48.04 -3.59 2.90
C GLN A 52 47.53 -2.96 4.22
N PRO A 53 48.34 -2.16 4.94
CA PRO A 53 47.91 -1.56 6.19
C PRO A 53 46.67 -0.69 5.95
N ALA A 54 45.65 -0.87 6.79
CA ALA A 54 44.42 -0.09 6.74
C ALA A 54 44.74 1.41 6.83
N PRO A 55 44.15 2.26 5.97
CA PRO A 55 44.36 3.70 6.05
C PRO A 55 43.89 4.19 7.42
N GLN A 56 44.78 4.87 8.15
CA GLN A 56 44.43 5.55 9.39
C GLN A 56 43.32 6.56 9.10
N GLN A 57 42.11 6.25 9.55
CA GLN A 57 41.03 7.23 9.59
C GLN A 57 41.33 8.20 10.72
N TYR A 58 41.68 9.43 10.33
CA TYR A 58 41.74 10.55 11.25
C TYR A 58 40.34 10.79 11.84
N PRO A 59 40.22 11.03 13.15
CA PRO A 59 38.94 11.35 13.77
C PRO A 59 38.37 12.62 13.14
N PRO A 60 37.05 12.68 12.87
CA PRO A 60 36.42 13.87 12.34
C PRO A 60 36.60 15.01 13.33
N GLN A 61 37.27 16.07 12.87
CA GLN A 61 37.44 17.30 13.62
C GLN A 61 36.05 17.91 13.83
N TYR A 62 35.59 17.93 15.08
CA TYR A 62 34.33 18.56 15.49
C TYR A 62 34.35 20.04 15.07
N GLN A 63 33.61 20.37 14.01
CA GLN A 63 33.20 21.75 13.76
C GLN A 63 32.05 22.08 14.72
N PRO A 64 32.19 23.08 15.61
CA PRO A 64 31.10 23.51 16.45
C PRO A 64 29.94 24.03 15.58
N PRO A 65 28.68 23.78 15.95
CA PRO A 65 27.53 24.28 15.23
C PRO A 65 27.60 25.81 15.17
N GLN A 66 27.54 26.35 13.95
CA GLN A 66 27.42 27.79 13.76
C GLN A 66 26.12 28.26 14.39
N GLN A 67 26.23 29.13 15.38
CA GLN A 67 25.08 29.76 16.01
C GLN A 67 24.35 30.65 14.99
N PRO A 68 23.01 30.60 14.93
CA PRO A 68 22.22 31.55 14.17
C PRO A 68 22.49 32.97 14.65
N ASN A 69 23.10 33.78 13.79
CA ASN A 69 23.31 35.20 13.99
C ASN A 69 21.95 35.91 13.92
N TYR A 70 21.29 36.07 15.07
CA TYR A 70 20.12 36.93 15.21
C TYR A 70 20.58 38.39 15.14
N GLY A 71 20.40 38.99 13.96
CA GLY A 71 20.61 40.41 13.74
C GLY A 71 19.71 41.23 14.67
N ASN A 72 20.36 41.96 15.57
CA ASN A 72 19.79 43.05 16.38
C ASN A 72 19.09 44.06 15.47
N GLN A 73 17.77 44.20 15.61
CA GLN A 73 17.08 45.42 15.20
C GLN A 73 17.00 46.40 16.37
N PRO A 74 17.39 47.67 16.18
CA PRO A 74 17.41 48.67 17.24
C PRO A 74 15.99 49.09 17.64
N TYR A 75 15.78 49.04 18.95
CA TYR A 75 14.61 49.51 19.68
C TYR A 75 14.58 51.04 19.67
N SER A 76 13.55 51.63 19.07
CA SER A 76 13.20 53.04 19.27
C SER A 76 11.89 53.13 20.04
N ALA A 77 12.00 53.63 21.27
CA ALA A 77 10.92 53.87 22.20
C ALA A 77 10.02 55.04 21.78
N ALA A 78 8.72 54.94 22.07
CA ALA A 78 7.87 56.09 22.38
C ALA A 78 6.73 55.66 23.33
N PRO A 79 6.45 56.42 24.42
CA PRO A 79 5.47 56.07 25.45
C PRO A 79 4.18 56.91 25.36
N TYR A 80 3.03 56.32 25.74
CA TYR A 80 1.84 56.90 26.41
C TYR A 80 0.69 55.89 26.24
N ASN A 81 0.26 55.14 27.25
CA ASN A 81 -0.67 55.50 28.33
C ASN A 81 -2.07 55.94 27.82
N ILE A 82 -3.11 55.13 28.12
CA ILE A 82 -4.43 55.49 28.69
C ILE A 82 -5.54 54.48 28.29
N ALA A 83 -6.14 53.92 29.34
CA ALA A 83 -7.53 53.45 29.56
C ALA A 83 -8.10 52.15 28.92
N PRO A 84 -8.89 51.39 29.71
CA PRO A 84 -9.72 50.28 29.26
C PRO A 84 -11.05 50.82 28.73
N ASN A 85 -11.51 50.32 27.58
CA ASN A 85 -12.87 50.61 27.14
C ASN A 85 -13.59 49.38 26.59
N SER A 86 -14.73 49.16 27.20
CA SER A 86 -15.83 48.25 26.90
C SER A 86 -16.54 48.63 25.59
N ALA A 87 -17.42 47.74 25.11
CA ALA A 87 -18.34 47.85 23.96
C ALA A 87 -17.72 47.35 22.63
N ALA A 88 -18.37 46.59 21.77
CA ALA A 88 -19.74 46.05 21.65
C ALA A 88 -19.71 44.91 20.61
N PRO A 89 -20.74 44.03 20.55
CA PRO A 89 -20.82 42.93 19.60
C PRO A 89 -21.19 43.41 18.19
N TYR A 90 -20.46 42.91 17.18
CA TYR A 90 -20.76 43.18 15.77
C TYR A 90 -21.85 42.23 15.26
N SER A 91 -23.00 42.81 14.96
CA SER A 91 -24.20 42.19 14.40
C SER A 91 -24.42 42.67 12.96
N GLY A 92 -24.83 41.74 12.09
CA GLY A 92 -25.41 42.01 10.76
C GLY A 92 -25.05 40.94 9.73
N PRO A 93 -25.76 40.81 8.58
CA PRO A 93 -26.96 41.53 8.09
C PRO A 93 -28.26 40.68 8.06
N PRO A 94 -29.42 41.28 7.70
CA PRO A 94 -30.77 40.80 8.04
C PRO A 94 -31.38 39.70 7.15
N ALA A 95 -32.35 39.01 7.74
CA ALA A 95 -33.27 38.06 7.13
C ALA A 95 -34.05 38.69 5.97
N ASN A 96 -34.03 38.03 4.83
CA ASN A 96 -34.90 38.37 3.70
C ASN A 96 -36.34 37.93 3.98
N ALA A 97 -37.24 38.85 3.65
CA ALA A 97 -38.66 38.79 3.93
C ALA A 97 -39.41 37.73 3.10
N TYR A 98 -40.43 37.18 3.76
CA TYR A 98 -41.55 36.45 3.19
C TYR A 98 -42.17 37.17 1.97
N GLN A 99 -42.38 36.44 0.87
CA GLN A 99 -43.37 36.76 -0.17
C GLN A 99 -44.47 35.69 -0.20
N PRO A 100 -45.76 36.05 0.00
CA PRO A 100 -46.93 35.19 -0.22
C PRO A 100 -47.39 35.16 -1.70
N PRO A 101 -48.37 34.30 -2.07
CA PRO A 101 -48.27 33.42 -3.22
C PRO A 101 -48.84 33.99 -4.54
N ALA A 102 -48.19 33.65 -5.65
CA ALA A 102 -48.76 33.82 -6.99
C ALA A 102 -49.59 32.60 -7.37
N THR A 103 -50.89 32.80 -7.35
CA THR A 103 -51.94 31.92 -7.87
C THR A 103 -51.81 31.78 -9.39
N GLY A 104 -51.88 30.54 -9.89
CA GLY A 104 -52.32 30.27 -11.25
C GLY A 104 -51.21 29.98 -12.27
N MET A 105 -50.93 28.70 -12.47
CA MET A 105 -50.97 28.06 -13.78
C MET A 105 -50.85 26.55 -13.58
N LEU A 106 -51.87 25.80 -14.02
CA LEU A 106 -51.86 24.34 -14.03
C LEU A 106 -50.75 23.87 -14.98
N PRO A 107 -49.85 22.95 -14.56
CA PRO A 107 -48.84 22.40 -15.45
C PRO A 107 -49.52 21.54 -16.53
N VAL A 108 -49.27 21.89 -17.80
CA VAL A 108 -49.60 21.05 -18.94
C VAL A 108 -48.86 19.72 -18.78
N PRO A 109 -49.55 18.56 -18.81
CA PRO A 109 -48.89 17.27 -18.69
C PRO A 109 -47.92 17.07 -19.87
N PRO A 110 -46.67 16.65 -19.62
CA PRO A 110 -45.73 16.38 -20.69
C PRO A 110 -46.25 15.22 -21.56
N PRO A 111 -46.06 15.28 -22.89
CA PRO A 111 -46.47 14.20 -23.78
C PRO A 111 -45.76 12.90 -23.38
N SER A 112 -46.55 11.87 -23.06
CA SER A 112 -46.04 10.55 -22.71
C SER A 112 -45.41 9.91 -23.97
N ARG A 113 -44.09 10.02 -24.09
CA ARG A 113 -43.35 9.22 -25.07
C ARG A 113 -43.47 7.76 -24.64
N SER A 114 -44.09 6.94 -25.48
CA SER A 114 -44.27 5.51 -25.25
C SER A 114 -42.89 4.88 -25.01
N LYS A 115 -42.70 4.29 -23.82
CA LYS A 115 -41.44 3.61 -23.42
C LYS A 115 -41.22 2.25 -24.11
N LEU A 116 -42.04 1.94 -25.12
CA LEU A 116 -42.03 0.68 -25.83
C LEU A 116 -40.70 0.36 -26.56
N PRO A 117 -39.95 1.32 -27.15
CA PRO A 117 -38.69 0.98 -27.80
C PRO A 117 -37.52 0.78 -26.81
N MET A 118 -37.60 1.28 -25.57
CA MET A 118 -36.50 1.14 -24.60
C MET A 118 -36.48 -0.24 -23.93
N VAL A 119 -37.64 -0.86 -23.75
CA VAL A 119 -37.75 -2.23 -23.20
C VAL A 119 -37.22 -3.26 -24.21
N VAL A 120 -37.44 -3.05 -25.51
CA VAL A 120 -36.94 -3.96 -26.55
C VAL A 120 -35.41 -3.90 -26.66
N ILE A 121 -34.79 -2.71 -26.58
CA ILE A 121 -33.33 -2.57 -26.60
C ILE A 121 -32.71 -3.20 -25.34
N SER A 122 -33.32 -3.03 -24.17
CA SER A 122 -32.89 -3.68 -22.92
C SER A 122 -32.94 -5.21 -23.02
N ALA A 123 -34.00 -5.77 -23.62
CA ALA A 123 -34.15 -7.21 -23.77
C ALA A 123 -33.11 -7.80 -24.75
N VAL A 124 -32.77 -7.08 -25.83
CA VAL A 124 -31.76 -7.51 -26.81
C VAL A 124 -30.35 -7.47 -26.22
N VAL A 125 -30.00 -6.45 -25.45
CA VAL A 125 -28.69 -6.38 -24.77
C VAL A 125 -28.56 -7.50 -23.74
N LEU A 126 -29.61 -7.78 -22.97
CA LEU A 126 -29.59 -8.86 -21.98
C LEU A 126 -29.45 -10.24 -22.65
N LEU A 127 -30.12 -10.47 -23.78
CA LEU A 127 -29.98 -11.68 -24.59
C LEU A 127 -28.59 -11.81 -25.22
N ALA A 128 -28.00 -10.70 -25.68
CA ALA A 128 -26.64 -10.70 -26.22
C ALA A 128 -25.60 -11.03 -25.13
N VAL A 129 -25.74 -10.47 -23.92
CA VAL A 129 -24.89 -10.81 -22.76
C VAL A 129 -25.05 -12.27 -22.36
N LEU A 130 -26.29 -12.79 -22.34
CA LEU A 130 -26.56 -14.20 -22.08
C LEU A 130 -25.95 -15.12 -23.15
N ALA A 131 -26.06 -14.77 -24.43
CA ALA A 131 -25.46 -15.55 -25.51
C ALA A 131 -23.92 -15.57 -25.43
N VAL A 132 -23.29 -14.42 -25.16
CA VAL A 132 -21.82 -14.33 -25.00
C VAL A 132 -21.36 -15.14 -23.78
N SER A 133 -22.07 -15.06 -22.65
CA SER A 133 -21.72 -15.83 -21.45
C SER A 133 -21.85 -17.35 -21.64
N ILE A 134 -22.87 -17.83 -22.38
CA ILE A 134 -23.01 -19.25 -22.72
C ILE A 134 -21.87 -19.72 -23.65
N VAL A 135 -21.47 -18.90 -24.63
CA VAL A 135 -20.36 -19.24 -25.54
C VAL A 135 -19.02 -19.27 -24.80
N VAL A 136 -18.78 -18.35 -23.86
CA VAL A 136 -17.56 -18.38 -23.03
C VAL A 136 -17.53 -19.63 -22.14
N VAL A 137 -18.65 -20.02 -21.53
CA VAL A 137 -18.72 -21.24 -20.71
C VAL A 137 -18.59 -22.52 -21.56
N ALA A 138 -19.15 -22.53 -22.77
CA ALA A 138 -19.05 -23.66 -23.69
C ALA A 138 -17.63 -23.83 -24.26
N LEU A 139 -16.97 -22.74 -24.65
CA LEU A 139 -15.58 -22.76 -25.14
C LEU A 139 -14.55 -22.99 -24.03
N SER A 140 -14.92 -22.77 -22.77
CA SER A 140 -14.07 -23.07 -21.61
C SER A 140 -14.13 -24.54 -21.18
N LYS A 141 -15.04 -25.36 -21.74
CA LYS A 141 -15.24 -26.76 -21.32
C LYS A 141 -14.34 -27.80 -21.99
N ASP A 142 -13.56 -27.41 -23.01
CA ASP A 142 -12.64 -28.35 -23.69
C ASP A 142 -11.19 -28.31 -23.19
N LYS A 143 -10.91 -27.49 -22.16
CA LYS A 143 -9.68 -27.68 -21.39
C LYS A 143 -9.97 -28.74 -20.34
N LYS A 144 -9.47 -29.97 -20.57
CA LYS A 144 -9.37 -31.02 -19.56
C LYS A 144 -9.01 -30.36 -18.24
N ALA A 145 -9.96 -30.35 -17.32
CA ALA A 145 -9.77 -29.83 -15.98
C ALA A 145 -8.69 -30.68 -15.32
N ASP A 146 -7.49 -30.12 -15.22
CA ASP A 146 -6.58 -30.52 -14.16
C ASP A 146 -7.36 -30.39 -12.84
N PRO A 147 -7.25 -31.36 -11.92
CA PRO A 147 -8.04 -31.37 -10.70
C PRO A 147 -7.91 -30.03 -9.99
N VAL A 148 -9.04 -29.31 -9.93
CA VAL A 148 -9.16 -28.09 -9.15
C VAL A 148 -8.79 -28.48 -7.73
N ALA A 149 -7.61 -28.02 -7.28
CA ALA A 149 -7.24 -28.08 -5.89
C ALA A 149 -8.41 -27.49 -5.11
N GLY A 150 -9.03 -28.30 -4.24
CA GLY A 150 -10.06 -27.84 -3.32
C GLY A 150 -9.53 -26.64 -2.51
N PRO A 151 -10.39 -25.92 -1.78
CA PRO A 151 -9.98 -24.75 -0.98
C PRO A 151 -8.71 -25.13 -0.23
N SER A 152 -7.59 -24.55 -0.66
CA SER A 152 -6.31 -24.76 -0.01
C SER A 152 -6.48 -24.09 1.34
N THR A 153 -6.82 -24.89 2.33
CA THR A 153 -6.74 -24.50 3.73
C THR A 153 -5.31 -24.03 3.90
N ALA A 154 -5.14 -22.70 3.94
CA ALA A 154 -3.86 -22.10 4.21
C ALA A 154 -3.27 -22.85 5.40
N PRO A 155 -2.02 -23.37 5.30
CA PRO A 155 -1.42 -24.13 6.39
C PRO A 155 -1.60 -23.31 7.66
N ALA A 156 -2.22 -23.90 8.68
CA ALA A 156 -2.47 -23.24 9.95
C ALA A 156 -1.12 -22.72 10.46
N SER A 157 -0.88 -21.43 10.26
CA SER A 157 0.38 -20.79 10.60
C SER A 157 0.51 -20.91 12.10
N GLN A 158 1.40 -21.80 12.54
CA GLN A 158 1.65 -22.01 13.96
C GLN A 158 2.19 -20.69 14.50
N ALA A 159 1.47 -20.10 15.46
CA ALA A 159 1.92 -18.96 16.23
C ALA A 159 3.33 -19.27 16.75
N GLY A 160 4.34 -18.63 16.13
CA GLY A 160 5.71 -18.71 16.59
C GLY A 160 5.98 -17.59 17.60
N PRO A 161 7.07 -17.67 18.36
CA PRO A 161 7.44 -16.59 19.26
C PRO A 161 7.64 -15.31 18.46
N VAL A 162 7.10 -14.21 18.98
CA VAL A 162 7.43 -12.85 18.54
C VAL A 162 8.51 -12.31 19.45
N ASP A 163 9.51 -11.65 18.87
CA ASP A 163 10.55 -10.99 19.64
C ASP A 163 9.91 -9.98 20.61
N SER A 164 10.24 -10.10 21.89
CA SER A 164 9.61 -9.30 22.98
C SER A 164 9.71 -7.80 22.75
N CYS A 165 10.73 -7.35 22.03
CA CYS A 165 10.93 -5.96 21.67
C CYS A 165 9.83 -5.37 20.77
N LEU A 166 9.11 -6.21 20.00
CA LEU A 166 7.97 -5.83 19.15
C LEU A 166 6.63 -5.88 19.89
N VAL A 167 6.54 -6.58 21.01
CA VAL A 167 5.29 -6.71 21.77
C VAL A 167 4.92 -5.37 22.39
N GLY A 168 3.70 -4.91 22.14
CA GLY A 168 3.16 -3.65 22.66
C GLY A 168 2.33 -2.87 21.65
N LYS A 169 1.99 -1.64 22.02
CA LYS A 169 1.29 -0.69 21.17
C LYS A 169 2.27 0.30 20.56
N TRP A 170 2.16 0.54 19.26
CA TRP A 170 3.09 1.31 18.46
C TRP A 170 2.36 2.30 17.58
N ASN A 171 2.90 3.51 17.46
CA ASN A 171 2.41 4.52 16.53
C ASN A 171 3.43 4.70 15.41
N GLN A 172 3.00 4.60 14.16
CA GLN A 172 3.85 4.84 13.00
C GLN A 172 4.17 6.32 12.91
N THR A 173 5.45 6.67 13.06
CA THR A 173 5.92 8.06 13.02
C THR A 173 6.57 8.42 11.69
N GLY A 174 6.81 7.44 10.82
CA GLY A 174 7.25 7.68 9.45
C GLY A 174 7.03 6.47 8.56
N PHE A 175 6.67 6.74 7.32
CA PHE A 175 6.48 5.77 6.27
C PHE A 175 6.93 6.36 4.94
N GLN A 176 7.56 5.53 4.12
CA GLN A 176 7.91 5.85 2.75
C GLN A 176 7.79 4.59 1.90
N LYS A 177 7.08 4.66 0.79
CA LYS A 177 7.01 3.59 -0.22
C LYS A 177 6.76 4.17 -1.61
N THR A 178 7.38 3.60 -2.64
CA THR A 178 7.00 3.87 -4.02
C THR A 178 5.82 2.98 -4.39
N VAL A 179 4.67 3.58 -4.68
CA VAL A 179 3.46 2.87 -5.12
C VAL A 179 3.40 2.94 -6.64
N ASP A 180 3.23 1.78 -7.28
CA ASP A 180 3.03 1.67 -8.73
C ASP A 180 1.52 1.54 -9.01
N PHE A 181 0.96 2.50 -9.73
CA PHE A 181 -0.46 2.47 -10.12
C PHE A 181 -0.70 1.75 -11.45
N ALA A 182 0.34 1.20 -12.09
CA ALA A 182 0.21 0.50 -13.37
C ALA A 182 -0.85 -0.63 -13.31
N GLY A 183 -1.74 -0.67 -14.30
CA GLY A 183 -2.84 -1.61 -14.44
C GLY A 183 -4.08 -1.28 -13.61
N THR A 184 -4.02 -0.30 -12.70
CA THR A 184 -5.16 0.08 -11.85
C THR A 184 -6.15 0.97 -12.60
N ASP A 185 -7.39 1.03 -12.13
CA ASP A 185 -8.38 1.95 -12.69
C ASP A 185 -8.05 3.42 -12.42
N ILE A 186 -7.27 3.69 -11.37
CA ILE A 186 -6.73 5.02 -11.08
C ILE A 186 -5.77 5.44 -12.19
N GLU A 187 -4.84 4.57 -12.60
CA GLU A 187 -3.95 4.87 -13.74
C GLU A 187 -4.77 5.09 -15.00
N LYS A 188 -5.67 4.17 -15.37
CA LYS A 188 -6.44 4.27 -16.62
C LYS A 188 -7.20 5.60 -16.72
N ARG A 189 -7.68 6.11 -15.59
CA ARG A 189 -8.50 7.32 -15.52
C ARG A 189 -7.69 8.60 -15.36
N GLU A 190 -6.66 8.57 -14.52
CA GLU A 190 -5.90 9.77 -14.12
C GLU A 190 -4.51 9.84 -14.77
N GLY A 191 -4.05 8.79 -15.45
CA GLY A 191 -2.74 8.68 -16.06
C GLY A 191 -1.60 8.84 -15.06
N ILE A 192 -1.71 8.19 -13.90
CA ILE A 192 -0.72 8.20 -12.81
C ILE A 192 0.18 6.97 -12.94
N GLY A 193 1.50 7.18 -12.98
CA GLY A 193 2.48 6.09 -12.95
C GLY A 193 2.92 5.72 -11.53
N LYS A 194 4.22 5.84 -11.25
CA LYS A 194 4.80 5.58 -9.93
C LYS A 194 4.79 6.82 -9.07
N VAL A 195 4.42 6.68 -7.80
CA VAL A 195 4.38 7.78 -6.83
C VAL A 195 5.10 7.39 -5.56
N LYS A 196 6.07 8.21 -5.14
CA LYS A 196 6.71 8.06 -3.83
C LYS A 196 5.78 8.63 -2.76
N MET A 197 5.13 7.74 -2.04
CA MET A 197 4.19 8.08 -0.96
C MET A 197 4.92 8.16 0.36
N VAL A 198 4.62 9.20 1.15
CA VAL A 198 5.12 9.41 2.51
C VAL A 198 3.98 9.71 3.47
N GLY A 199 4.14 9.33 4.73
CA GLY A 199 3.26 9.77 5.82
C GLY A 199 3.48 9.03 7.13
N ALA A 200 2.46 8.98 7.97
CA ALA A 200 2.51 8.46 9.33
C ALA A 200 1.08 8.26 9.90
N GLY A 201 0.97 7.69 11.10
CA GLY A 201 -0.26 7.69 11.91
C GLY A 201 -0.94 6.34 12.09
N LYS A 202 -0.50 5.30 11.39
CA LYS A 202 -0.96 3.92 11.59
C LYS A 202 -0.60 3.41 12.99
N VAL A 203 -1.50 2.67 13.65
CA VAL A 203 -1.26 2.13 14.99
C VAL A 203 -1.20 0.61 14.93
N TRP A 204 -0.16 0.02 15.50
CA TRP A 204 -0.04 -1.43 15.67
C TRP A 204 -0.23 -1.80 17.14
N THR A 205 -0.96 -2.89 17.39
CA THR A 205 -0.98 -3.57 18.68
C THR A 205 -0.52 -5.00 18.44
N ILE A 206 0.66 -5.37 18.97
CA ILE A 206 1.26 -6.69 18.80
C ILE A 206 1.29 -7.37 20.17
N ASN A 207 0.65 -8.54 20.27
CA ASN A 207 0.62 -9.34 21.49
C ASN A 207 1.76 -10.35 21.51
N ALA A 208 2.06 -10.88 22.70
CA ALA A 208 3.15 -11.85 22.89
C ALA A 208 2.89 -13.21 22.21
N ASP A 209 1.63 -13.55 21.95
CA ASP A 209 1.22 -14.75 21.20
C ASP A 209 1.29 -14.56 19.68
N GLY A 210 1.73 -13.39 19.22
CA GLY A 210 1.81 -13.02 17.82
C GLY A 210 0.49 -12.62 17.18
N SER A 211 -0.62 -12.59 17.90
CA SER A 211 -1.79 -11.87 17.40
C SER A 211 -1.48 -10.37 17.31
N ALA A 212 -1.89 -9.73 16.23
CA ALA A 212 -1.69 -8.31 16.05
C ALA A 212 -2.86 -7.65 15.33
N ILE A 213 -3.11 -6.38 15.68
CA ILE A 213 -4.10 -5.53 15.04
C ILE A 213 -3.38 -4.31 14.51
N GLU A 214 -3.62 -4.03 13.23
CA GLU A 214 -3.20 -2.82 12.54
C GLU A 214 -4.42 -1.92 12.36
N ASP A 215 -4.44 -0.79 13.06
CA ASP A 215 -5.47 0.24 12.92
C ASP A 215 -5.00 1.29 11.92
N ASP A 216 -5.67 1.27 10.76
CA ASP A 216 -5.42 2.15 9.63
C ASP A 216 -6.41 3.34 9.58
N THR A 217 -7.24 3.49 10.60
CA THR A 217 -8.27 4.51 10.62
C THR A 217 -7.64 5.90 10.69
N LYS A 218 -7.99 6.77 9.74
CA LYS A 218 -7.64 8.21 9.69
C LYS A 218 -6.20 8.52 9.31
N PHE A 219 -5.45 7.58 8.76
CA PHE A 219 -4.12 7.91 8.27
C PHE A 219 -4.16 8.42 6.83
N VAL A 220 -3.22 9.32 6.51
CA VAL A 220 -3.05 9.89 5.19
C VAL A 220 -1.61 9.71 4.73
N TYR A 221 -1.42 9.10 3.56
CA TYR A 221 -0.16 9.19 2.81
C TYR A 221 -0.31 10.15 1.66
N SER A 222 0.76 10.86 1.33
CA SER A 222 0.78 11.78 0.20
C SER A 222 2.08 11.67 -0.59
N GLY A 223 2.02 11.99 -1.87
CA GLY A 223 3.16 12.04 -2.77
C GLY A 223 2.86 12.93 -3.96
N LYS A 224 3.86 13.12 -4.82
CA LYS A 224 3.68 13.77 -6.11
C LYS A 224 3.99 12.82 -7.25
N ASP A 225 3.19 12.87 -8.30
CA ASP A 225 3.49 12.16 -9.54
C ASP A 225 4.52 12.93 -10.39
N ASP A 226 4.87 12.37 -11.54
CA ASP A 226 5.80 12.96 -12.51
C ASP A 226 5.33 14.30 -13.10
N LYS A 227 4.02 14.58 -13.04
CA LYS A 227 3.38 15.82 -13.47
C LYS A 227 3.26 16.85 -12.34
N GLY A 228 3.75 16.53 -11.15
CA GLY A 228 3.71 17.41 -9.98
C GLY A 228 2.35 17.50 -9.29
N ARG A 229 1.38 16.67 -9.68
CA ARG A 229 0.05 16.58 -9.04
C ARG A 229 0.18 15.91 -7.68
N THR A 230 -0.64 16.35 -6.74
CA THR A 230 -0.65 15.79 -5.38
C THR A 230 -1.54 14.57 -5.35
N ILE A 231 -0.95 13.43 -5.03
CA ILE A 231 -1.67 12.17 -4.84
C ILE A 231 -1.78 11.91 -3.34
N THR A 232 -2.99 11.71 -2.85
CA THR A 232 -3.26 11.46 -1.43
C THR A 232 -4.05 10.18 -1.28
N GLY A 233 -3.57 9.25 -0.45
CA GLY A 233 -4.29 8.04 -0.05
C GLY A 233 -4.75 8.16 1.39
N THR A 234 -6.06 8.15 1.61
CA THR A 234 -6.68 8.15 2.94
C THR A 234 -7.17 6.77 3.28
N PHE A 235 -6.65 6.19 4.35
CA PHE A 235 -6.95 4.83 4.75
C PHE A 235 -8.01 4.79 5.84
N GLN A 236 -8.79 3.72 5.82
CA GLN A 236 -9.92 3.48 6.72
C GLN A 236 -10.03 1.98 6.97
N GLY A 237 -10.32 1.59 8.20
CA GLY A 237 -10.48 0.19 8.61
C GLY A 237 -9.28 -0.33 9.38
N THR A 238 -9.26 -1.65 9.51
CA THR A 238 -8.34 -2.41 10.34
C THR A 238 -7.92 -3.70 9.63
N ALA A 239 -6.77 -4.23 10.02
CA ALA A 239 -6.31 -5.54 9.60
C ALA A 239 -5.89 -6.38 10.80
N GLU A 240 -6.33 -7.63 10.82
CA GLU A 240 -5.94 -8.61 11.81
C GLU A 240 -4.85 -9.53 11.27
N TRP A 241 -3.82 -9.69 12.07
CA TRP A 241 -2.59 -10.38 11.71
C TRP A 241 -2.25 -11.46 12.72
N GLN A 242 -1.59 -12.50 12.22
CA GLN A 242 -0.72 -13.36 13.00
C GLN A 242 0.72 -13.07 12.55
N VAL A 243 1.54 -12.57 13.45
CA VAL A 243 2.95 -12.28 13.21
C VAL A 243 3.83 -13.32 13.88
N LYS A 244 4.98 -13.59 13.25
CA LYS A 244 6.05 -14.43 13.79
C LYS A 244 7.38 -13.81 13.43
N THR A 245 8.38 -13.92 14.31
CA THR A 245 9.74 -13.46 14.00
C THR A 245 10.67 -14.63 13.72
N VAL A 246 11.46 -14.52 12.65
CA VAL A 246 12.50 -15.49 12.28
C VAL A 246 13.71 -14.73 11.77
N GLY A 247 14.85 -14.83 12.45
CA GLY A 247 16.11 -14.24 11.94
C GLY A 247 16.06 -12.73 11.68
N ARG A 248 15.37 -11.94 12.54
CA ARG A 248 15.10 -10.49 12.36
C ARG A 248 14.21 -10.14 11.16
N THR A 249 13.42 -11.09 10.73
CA THR A 249 12.35 -10.91 9.76
C THR A 249 11.01 -11.12 10.46
N ILE A 250 10.02 -10.31 10.13
CA ILE A 250 8.62 -10.56 10.49
C ILE A 250 7.98 -11.30 9.33
N GLU A 251 7.46 -12.48 9.63
CA GLU A 251 6.57 -13.25 8.76
C GLU A 251 5.13 -12.90 9.14
N TYR A 252 4.31 -12.58 8.14
CA TYR A 252 2.90 -12.25 8.32
C TYR A 252 2.03 -13.41 7.85
N ALA A 253 1.02 -13.73 8.64
CA ALA A 253 -0.13 -14.52 8.21
C ALA A 253 -1.38 -13.66 8.47
N GLY A 254 -1.87 -13.01 7.42
CA GLY A 254 -3.10 -12.22 7.48
C GLY A 254 -4.29 -13.11 7.78
N LYS A 255 -5.16 -12.67 8.68
CA LYS A 255 -6.43 -13.36 8.96
C LYS A 255 -7.55 -12.71 8.15
N GLU A 256 -7.81 -11.44 8.40
CA GLU A 256 -8.90 -10.67 7.82
C GLU A 256 -8.49 -9.19 7.71
N SER A 257 -9.05 -8.47 6.74
CA SER A 257 -8.86 -7.02 6.56
C SER A 257 -10.15 -6.42 6.02
N ASP A 258 -10.63 -5.38 6.69
CA ASP A 258 -11.68 -4.49 6.16
C ASP A 258 -11.10 -3.15 5.68
N ALA A 259 -9.77 -3.05 5.65
CA ALA A 259 -9.08 -1.83 5.30
C ALA A 259 -9.27 -1.44 3.83
N ALA A 260 -9.49 -0.16 3.59
CA ALA A 260 -9.62 0.42 2.26
C ALA A 260 -8.88 1.76 2.17
N VAL A 261 -8.43 2.08 0.96
CA VAL A 261 -7.76 3.35 0.64
C VAL A 261 -8.60 4.13 -0.33
N VAL A 262 -8.94 5.36 0.04
CA VAL A 262 -9.51 6.34 -0.87
C VAL A 262 -8.39 7.19 -1.42
N PHE A 263 -8.14 7.10 -2.72
CA PHE A 263 -7.16 7.93 -3.40
C PHE A 263 -7.80 9.21 -3.91
N THR A 264 -7.07 10.31 -3.85
CA THR A 264 -7.42 11.59 -4.47
C THR A 264 -6.25 12.13 -5.29
N VAL A 265 -6.55 12.80 -6.41
CA VAL A 265 -5.59 13.57 -7.22
C VAL A 265 -5.98 15.03 -7.13
N ASP A 266 -5.09 15.88 -6.63
CA ASP A 266 -5.35 17.31 -6.41
C ASP A 266 -6.68 17.56 -5.66
N GLY A 267 -6.96 16.71 -4.65
CA GLY A 267 -8.16 16.77 -3.82
C GLY A 267 -9.43 16.15 -4.44
N ARG A 268 -9.40 15.68 -5.69
CA ARG A 268 -10.53 15.01 -6.34
C ARG A 268 -10.43 13.50 -6.19
N LYS A 269 -11.52 12.82 -5.79
CA LYS A 269 -11.55 11.37 -5.60
C LYS A 269 -11.15 10.62 -6.88
N ALA A 270 -10.00 9.94 -6.82
CA ALA A 270 -9.37 9.14 -7.86
C ALA A 270 -9.94 7.71 -7.92
N GLY A 271 -10.25 7.14 -6.77
CA GLY A 271 -10.69 5.76 -6.66
C GLY A 271 -10.75 5.30 -5.23
N THR A 272 -11.24 4.08 -5.04
CA THR A 272 -11.20 3.38 -3.76
C THR A 272 -10.64 1.98 -4.02
N ILE A 273 -9.72 1.55 -3.18
CA ILE A 273 -9.01 0.29 -3.29
C ILE A 273 -9.18 -0.45 -1.97
N THR A 274 -9.76 -1.65 -1.98
CA THR A 274 -9.77 -2.54 -0.81
C THR A 274 -8.42 -3.18 -0.64
N LEU A 275 -7.88 -3.17 0.58
CA LEU A 275 -6.57 -3.72 0.88
C LEU A 275 -6.69 -5.18 1.27
N GLU A 276 -5.93 -6.00 0.56
CA GLU A 276 -5.62 -7.36 0.97
C GLU A 276 -4.40 -7.33 1.90
N PRO A 277 -4.36 -8.18 2.95
CA PRO A 277 -3.19 -8.32 3.79
C PRO A 277 -1.95 -8.68 2.96
N ASN A 278 -0.93 -7.81 2.96
CA ASN A 278 0.37 -8.14 2.40
C ASN A 278 1.09 -9.18 3.28
N LEU A 279 1.39 -10.34 2.71
CA LEU A 279 2.06 -11.44 3.40
C LEU A 279 3.59 -11.45 3.22
N ASP A 280 4.12 -10.48 2.46
CA ASP A 280 5.56 -10.39 2.21
C ASP A 280 6.34 -10.15 3.49
N PRO A 281 7.38 -10.95 3.77
CA PRO A 281 8.19 -10.77 4.96
C PRO A 281 8.94 -9.44 4.93
N VAL A 282 9.14 -8.83 6.11
CA VAL A 282 9.94 -7.60 6.25
C VAL A 282 11.08 -7.78 7.23
N ASN A 283 12.25 -7.24 6.89
CA ASN A 283 13.33 -7.10 7.86
C ASN A 283 12.92 -6.06 8.89
N TYR A 284 13.32 -6.26 10.15
CA TYR A 284 13.10 -5.26 11.19
C TYR A 284 14.31 -5.07 12.11
N THR A 285 14.33 -3.91 12.75
CA THR A 285 15.23 -3.60 13.86
C THR A 285 14.43 -2.95 14.98
N CYS A 286 14.79 -3.26 16.23
CA CYS A 286 14.19 -2.63 17.40
C CYS A 286 15.29 -2.16 18.34
N VAL A 287 15.19 -0.91 18.79
CA VAL A 287 16.12 -0.27 19.71
C VAL A 287 15.31 0.58 20.69
N GLY A 288 15.16 0.10 21.92
CA GLY A 288 14.36 0.77 22.95
C GLY A 288 12.89 0.88 22.55
N ASP A 289 12.36 2.10 22.56
CA ASP A 289 10.97 2.42 22.23
C ASP A 289 10.76 2.69 20.73
N VAL A 290 11.69 2.28 19.87
CA VAL A 290 11.61 2.50 18.42
C VAL A 290 11.84 1.18 17.68
N TRP A 291 10.99 0.88 16.70
CA TRP A 291 11.28 -0.15 15.72
C TRP A 291 11.07 0.34 14.29
N ARG A 292 11.75 -0.32 13.36
CA ARG A 292 11.74 0.00 11.93
C ARG A 292 11.58 -1.26 11.10
N THR A 293 10.90 -1.15 9.97
CA THR A 293 10.80 -2.21 8.98
C THR A 293 11.32 -1.75 7.62
N THR A 294 11.87 -2.71 6.87
CA THR A 294 12.34 -2.54 5.50
C THR A 294 12.07 -3.83 4.72
N PRO A 295 11.30 -3.79 3.61
CA PRO A 295 11.14 -4.96 2.75
C PRO A 295 12.50 -5.41 2.19
N PRO A 296 12.82 -6.71 2.14
CA PRO A 296 14.10 -7.19 1.63
C PRO A 296 14.39 -6.79 0.17
N THR A 297 13.33 -6.61 -0.62
CA THR A 297 13.40 -6.30 -2.06
C THR A 297 13.34 -4.80 -2.36
N GLU A 298 13.02 -3.95 -1.38
CA GLU A 298 12.81 -2.51 -1.56
C GLU A 298 13.54 -1.72 -0.45
N PRO A 299 14.87 -1.51 -0.56
CA PRO A 299 15.65 -0.85 0.50
C PRO A 299 15.24 0.62 0.74
N ASP A 300 14.63 1.27 -0.25
CA ASP A 300 14.13 2.64 -0.15
C ASP A 300 12.74 2.72 0.51
N THR A 301 12.09 1.58 0.74
CA THR A 301 10.81 1.49 1.43
C THR A 301 11.06 1.25 2.91
N PHE A 302 10.48 2.07 3.77
CA PHE A 302 10.59 1.86 5.22
C PHE A 302 9.35 2.31 5.97
N ALA A 303 9.16 1.72 7.16
CA ALA A 303 8.29 2.26 8.18
C ALA A 303 9.05 2.40 9.50
N ARG A 304 8.73 3.43 10.26
CA ARG A 304 9.24 3.69 11.60
C ARG A 304 8.06 3.80 12.54
N TYR A 305 8.20 3.19 13.71
CA TYR A 305 7.20 3.24 14.75
C TYR A 305 7.85 3.55 16.09
N ASP A 306 7.17 4.36 16.88
CA ASP A 306 7.54 4.68 18.25
C ASP A 306 6.49 4.09 19.21
N ARG A 307 6.92 3.57 20.36
CA ARG A 307 6.05 2.91 21.34
C ARG A 307 5.07 3.92 21.94
N VAL A 308 3.80 3.54 22.07
CA VAL A 308 2.79 4.33 22.78
C VAL A 308 2.97 4.10 24.28
N LYS A 309 3.14 5.18 25.04
CA LYS A 309 3.29 5.16 26.50
C LYS A 309 1.95 5.25 27.21
#